data_AF-A0A1A2UG06-F1
#
_entry.id   AF-A0A1A2UG06-F1
#
_cell.length_a   1.000
_cell.length_b   1.000
_cell.length_c   1.000
_cell.angle_alpha   90.00
_cell.angle_beta   90.00
_cell.angle_gamma   90.00
#
_symmetry.space_group_name_H-M   'P 1'
#
loop_
_entity.id
_entity.type
_entity.pdbx_description
1 polymer ?
#
loop_
_entity_poly.entity_id
_entity_poly.type
_entity_poly.pdbx_seq_one_letter_code
_entity_poly.pdbx_strand_id
1 'polypeptide(L)'
;MLARGFQYGTAPNALVIGWNGGHTAATLPDGTPVASGERGGVHIGGAGAYQAGFTHHMFLPMPPDGEGALPPPPDAPPPPPDAPPPPPEAPPVLVDAAAPAPPAPPAPPAPELPPPGDPGIANP
;
A
#
# COMPACT_ATOMS: atom_id res chain seq x y z
N MET A 1 0.49 18.95 -12.67
CA MET A 1 1.66 18.97 -11.76
C MET A 1 2.39 17.65 -11.91
N LEU A 2 3.52 17.65 -12.62
CA LEU A 2 4.57 16.65 -12.43
C LEU A 2 5.72 17.42 -11.78
N ALA A 3 6.14 17.00 -10.59
CA ALA A 3 7.25 17.61 -9.88
C ALA A 3 8.06 16.51 -9.21
N ARG A 4 9.35 16.78 -8.96
CA ARG A 4 10.25 15.86 -8.23
C ARG A 4 10.45 14.49 -8.91
N GLY A 5 10.34 14.43 -10.24
CA GLY A 5 10.61 13.20 -11.02
C GLY A 5 9.43 12.23 -11.12
N PHE A 6 8.27 12.56 -10.54
CA PHE A 6 7.07 11.73 -10.69
C PHE A 6 6.53 11.75 -12.12
N GLN A 7 6.04 10.60 -12.56
CA GLN A 7 5.40 10.34 -13.85
C GLN A 7 3.97 9.86 -13.63
N TYR A 8 3.10 9.98 -14.63
CA TYR A 8 1.73 9.48 -14.56
C TYR A 8 1.67 7.97 -14.75
N GLY A 9 0.74 7.31 -14.06
CA GLY A 9 0.49 5.88 -14.18
C GLY A 9 1.24 5.07 -13.12
N THR A 10 1.57 3.83 -13.46
CA THR A 10 2.28 2.89 -12.60
C THR A 10 3.45 2.28 -13.35
N ALA A 11 4.46 1.81 -12.60
CA ALA A 11 5.59 1.08 -13.17
C ALA A 11 6.08 0.03 -12.15
N PRO A 12 6.60 -1.12 -12.62
CA PRO A 12 7.26 -2.07 -11.74
C PRO A 12 8.53 -1.47 -11.14
N ASN A 13 8.93 -1.94 -9.96
CA ASN A 13 10.14 -1.49 -9.26
C ASN A 13 10.21 0.03 -9.03
N ALA A 14 9.05 0.68 -8.90
CA ALA A 14 8.92 2.10 -8.67
C ALA A 14 8.15 2.36 -7.38
N LEU A 15 8.39 3.53 -6.78
CA LEU A 15 7.47 4.03 -5.76
C LEU A 15 6.20 4.50 -6.47
N VAL A 16 5.09 3.80 -6.26
CA VAL A 16 3.79 4.12 -6.86
C VAL A 16 2.88 4.74 -5.82
N ILE A 17 2.18 5.81 -6.19
CA ILE A 17 1.16 6.48 -5.39
C ILE A 17 -0.17 6.38 -6.12
N GLY A 18 -1.17 5.83 -5.46
CA GLY A 18 -2.55 5.70 -5.94
C GLY A 18 -3.48 6.54 -5.08
N TRP A 19 -4.42 7.25 -5.72
CA TRP A 19 -5.43 8.02 -4.99
C TRP A 19 -6.79 8.06 -5.69
N ASN A 20 -7.81 8.35 -4.89
CA ASN A 20 -9.17 8.66 -5.33
C ASN A 20 -9.68 9.91 -4.58
N GLY A 21 -10.99 10.17 -4.61
CA GLY A 21 -11.58 11.36 -3.99
C GLY A 21 -11.40 11.49 -2.47
N GLY A 22 -10.97 10.45 -1.75
CA GLY A 22 -10.83 10.50 -0.29
C GLY A 22 -9.63 9.74 0.30
N HIS A 23 -8.95 8.91 -0.47
CA HIS A 23 -7.87 8.07 0.02
C HIS A 23 -6.63 8.16 -0.85
N THR A 24 -5.47 8.00 -0.22
CA THR A 24 -4.17 7.88 -0.89
C THR A 24 -3.39 6.75 -0.23
N ALA A 25 -2.73 5.93 -1.04
CA ALA A 25 -1.80 4.92 -0.58
C ALA A 25 -0.56 4.90 -1.48
N ALA A 26 0.52 4.32 -0.97
CA ALA A 26 1.76 4.13 -1.70
C ALA A 26 2.14 2.64 -1.75
N THR A 27 2.92 2.26 -2.74
CA THR A 27 3.59 0.96 -2.83
C THR A 27 5.05 1.20 -3.17
N LEU A 28 5.94 0.62 -2.36
CA LEU A 28 7.38 0.73 -2.50
C LEU A 28 7.89 -0.09 -3.72
N PRO A 29 9.13 0.15 -4.18
CA PRO A 29 9.72 -0.57 -5.30
C PRO A 29 9.76 -2.10 -5.13
N ASP A 30 9.90 -2.57 -3.90
CA ASP A 30 9.90 -3.99 -3.51
C ASP A 30 8.48 -4.60 -3.49
N GLY A 31 7.45 -3.80 -3.80
CA GLY A 31 6.04 -4.20 -3.75
C GLY A 31 5.39 -4.00 -2.38
N THR A 32 6.12 -3.55 -1.37
CA THR A 32 5.58 -3.37 -0.01
C THR A 32 4.55 -2.24 0.02
N PRO A 33 3.30 -2.50 0.46
CA PRO A 33 2.27 -1.47 0.57
C PRO A 33 2.53 -0.57 1.78
N VAL A 34 2.19 0.71 1.62
CA VAL A 34 2.30 1.74 2.65
C VAL A 34 1.03 2.57 2.65
N ALA A 35 0.36 2.67 3.79
CA ALA A 35 -0.91 3.38 3.92
C ALA A 35 -0.92 4.31 5.13
N SER A 36 -1.76 5.34 5.09
CA SER A 36 -2.06 6.13 6.28
C SER A 36 -2.97 5.30 7.20
N GLY A 37 -2.53 5.03 8.42
CA GLY A 37 -3.32 4.27 9.39
C GLY A 37 -4.49 5.08 9.96
N GLU A 38 -5.57 4.40 10.38
CA GLU A 38 -6.76 5.00 10.99
C GLU A 38 -6.45 5.79 12.29
N ARG A 39 -5.33 5.49 12.95
CA ARG A 39 -4.83 6.21 14.13
C ARG A 39 -3.93 7.41 13.80
N GLY A 40 -3.81 7.76 12.53
CA GLY A 40 -2.85 8.73 12.02
C GLY A 40 -1.47 8.14 11.81
N GLY A 41 -0.68 8.77 10.94
CA GLY A 41 0.68 8.32 10.60
C GLY A 41 0.75 7.36 9.40
N VAL A 42 1.98 7.09 8.95
CA VAL A 42 2.28 6.23 7.79
C VAL A 42 2.76 4.87 8.28
N HIS A 43 2.08 3.80 7.84
CA HIS A 43 2.34 2.43 8.29
C HIS A 43 2.61 1.52 7.10
N ILE A 44 3.48 0.54 7.29
CA ILE A 44 3.68 -0.56 6.34
C ILE A 44 2.47 -1.51 6.42
N GLY A 45 1.97 -1.94 5.27
CA GLY A 45 0.80 -2.79 5.15
C GLY A 45 -0.42 -2.09 4.52
N GLY A 46 -1.54 -2.80 4.51
CA GLY A 46 -2.80 -2.32 3.92
C GLY A 46 -2.87 -2.55 2.42
N ALA A 47 -3.76 -1.77 1.78
CA ALA A 47 -4.24 -2.07 0.43
C ALA A 47 -3.21 -1.73 -0.68
N GLY A 48 -2.29 -0.80 -0.43
CA GLY A 48 -1.28 -0.35 -1.40
C GLY A 48 -1.86 0.44 -2.58
N ALA A 49 -0.98 1.02 -3.41
CA ALA A 49 -1.37 1.91 -4.51
C ALA A 49 -2.07 1.21 -5.69
N TYR A 50 -1.99 -0.12 -5.80
CA TYR A 50 -2.52 -0.87 -6.96
C TYR A 50 -3.99 -1.29 -6.82
N GLN A 51 -4.70 -0.81 -5.80
CA GLN A 51 -6.11 -1.13 -5.60
C GLN A 51 -6.98 -0.61 -6.75
N ALA A 52 -7.94 -1.42 -7.19
CA ALA A 52 -8.88 -1.02 -8.25
C ALA A 52 -9.70 0.22 -7.92
N GLY A 53 -9.86 0.56 -6.63
CA GLY A 53 -10.54 1.76 -6.16
C GLY A 53 -9.76 3.06 -6.32
N PHE A 54 -8.47 3.00 -6.70
CA PHE A 54 -7.69 4.18 -7.04
C PHE A 54 -7.81 4.49 -8.52
N THR A 55 -8.32 5.68 -8.83
CA THR A 55 -8.57 6.13 -10.21
C THR A 55 -7.44 6.97 -10.76
N HIS A 56 -6.50 7.39 -9.91
CA HIS A 56 -5.36 8.18 -10.28
C HIS A 56 -4.08 7.57 -9.73
N HIS A 57 -3.03 7.61 -10.55
CA HIS A 57 -1.74 7.06 -10.20
C HIS A 57 -0.60 7.95 -10.69
N MET A 58 0.45 8.02 -9.88
CA MET A 58 1.75 8.51 -10.27
C MET A 58 2.82 7.59 -9.72
N PHE A 59 3.97 7.55 -10.39
CA PHE A 59 5.11 6.76 -9.93
C PHE A 59 6.40 7.55 -10.01
N LEU A 60 7.34 7.23 -9.12
CA LEU A 60 8.71 7.69 -9.15
C LEU A 60 9.61 6.48 -9.44
N PRO A 61 10.30 6.43 -10.60
CA PRO A 61 11.28 5.39 -10.88
C PRO A 61 12.35 5.39 -9.80
N MET A 62 12.65 4.21 -9.26
CA MET A 62 13.76 4.01 -8.32
C MET A 62 14.82 3.14 -9.00
N PRO A 63 16.11 3.40 -8.75
CA PRO A 63 17.15 2.49 -9.17
C PRO A 63 16.97 1.14 -8.45
N PRO A 64 17.29 0.00 -9.11
CA PRO A 64 17.33 -1.28 -8.44
C PRO A 64 18.30 -1.23 -7.27
N ASP A 65 17.97 -1.93 -6.18
CA ASP A 65 18.57 -1.81 -4.85
C ASP A 65 20.11 -1.66 -4.87
N GLY A 66 20.62 -0.56 -4.31
CA GLY A 66 22.06 -0.34 -4.13
C GLY A 66 22.53 1.11 -4.30
N GLU A 67 21.85 1.92 -5.10
CA GLU A 67 22.31 3.28 -5.40
C GLU A 67 22.01 4.31 -4.28
N GLY A 68 21.29 3.89 -3.23
CA GLY A 68 20.91 4.72 -2.09
C GLY A 68 21.60 4.35 -0.78
N ALA A 69 22.54 3.40 -0.79
CA ALA A 69 23.38 3.16 0.39
C ALA A 69 24.11 4.47 0.71
N LEU A 70 23.84 5.02 1.90
CA LEU A 70 24.57 6.18 2.39
C LEU A 70 26.07 5.88 2.27
N PRO A 71 26.87 6.80 1.72
CA PRO A 71 28.31 6.58 1.69
C PRO A 71 28.77 6.28 3.12
N PRO A 72 29.71 5.33 3.30
CA PRO A 72 30.22 5.03 4.62
C PRO A 72 30.70 6.34 5.26
N PRO A 73 30.53 6.51 6.59
CA PRO A 73 30.96 7.73 7.26
C PRO A 73 32.45 7.98 6.93
N PRO A 74 32.86 9.25 6.78
CA PRO A 74 34.21 9.59 6.30
C PRO A 74 35.35 9.01 7.16
N ASP A 75 35.07 8.68 8.43
CA ASP A 75 36.02 8.07 9.36
C ASP A 75 35.94 6.54 9.44
N ALA A 76 35.16 5.89 8.56
CA ALA A 76 35.13 4.43 8.50
C ALA A 76 36.50 3.92 8.01
N PRO A 77 37.18 3.04 8.78
CA PRO A 77 38.38 2.39 8.28
C PRO A 77 38.03 1.57 7.03
N PRO A 78 38.92 1.52 6.02
CA PRO A 78 38.68 0.70 4.84
C PRO A 78 38.45 -0.75 5.26
N PRO A 79 37.51 -1.47 4.62
CA PRO A 79 37.32 -2.89 4.91
C PRO A 79 38.63 -3.64 4.65
N PRO A 80 39.01 -4.61 5.50
CA PRO A 80 40.19 -5.42 5.25
C PRO A 80 40.07 -6.15 3.90
N PRO A 81 41.20 -6.41 3.19
CA PRO A 81 41.19 -7.01 1.86
C PRO A 81 40.44 -8.34 1.75
N ASP A 82 40.37 -9.09 2.86
CA ASP A 82 39.71 -10.39 2.97
C ASP A 82 38.41 -10.33 3.78
N ALA A 83 37.80 -9.14 3.94
CA ALA A 83 36.51 -9.03 4.60
C ALA A 83 35.47 -9.82 3.80
N PRO A 84 34.78 -10.80 4.43
CA PRO A 84 33.61 -11.40 3.79
C PRO A 84 32.59 -10.29 3.49
N PRO A 85 31.78 -10.45 2.43
CA PRO A 85 30.71 -9.50 2.14
C PRO A 85 29.86 -9.30 3.40
N PRO A 86 29.35 -8.07 3.63
CA PRO A 86 28.51 -7.82 4.79
C PRO A 86 27.38 -8.85 4.82
N PRO A 87 27.05 -9.41 6.00
CA PRO A 87 25.95 -10.35 6.10
C PRO A 87 24.68 -9.68 5.56
N PRO A 88 23.80 -10.42 4.86
CA PRO A 88 22.48 -9.91 4.51
C PRO A 88 21.83 -9.31 5.76
N GLU A 89 21.27 -8.12 5.65
CA GLU A 89 20.52 -7.52 6.76
C GLU A 89 19.47 -8.54 7.21
N ALA A 90 19.57 -8.95 8.47
CA ALA A 90 18.61 -9.87 9.04
C ALA A 90 17.23 -9.19 9.00
N PRO A 91 16.18 -9.87 8.52
CA PRO A 91 14.85 -9.28 8.52
C PRO A 91 14.47 -8.93 9.96
N PRO A 92 13.84 -7.76 10.20
CA PRO A 92 13.37 -7.41 11.52
C PRO A 92 12.44 -8.52 12.03
N VAL A 93 12.81 -9.15 13.15
CA VAL A 93 11.96 -10.10 13.85
C VAL A 93 10.78 -9.34 14.46
N LEU A 94 9.64 -9.35 13.77
CA LEU A 94 8.40 -8.81 14.28
C LEU A 94 7.86 -9.75 15.36
N VAL A 95 8.08 -9.41 16.62
CA VAL A 95 7.28 -9.91 17.73
C VAL A 95 5.88 -9.31 17.60
N ASP A 96 4.88 -10.18 17.66
CA ASP A 96 3.45 -9.91 17.69
C ASP A 96 2.76 -9.73 16.32
N ALA A 97 2.61 -10.85 15.61
CA ALA A 97 1.49 -11.02 14.69
C ALA A 97 0.24 -11.37 15.53
N ALA A 98 -0.59 -10.38 15.83
CA ALA A 98 -1.93 -10.63 16.32
C ALA A 98 -2.66 -11.56 15.33
N ALA A 99 -3.22 -12.65 15.86
CA ALA A 99 -3.95 -13.65 15.09
C ALA A 99 -5.04 -13.02 14.21
N PRO A 100 -5.35 -13.60 13.04
CA PRO A 100 -6.43 -13.11 12.19
C PRO A 100 -7.74 -13.06 12.96
N ALA A 101 -8.47 -11.95 12.82
CA ALA A 101 -9.78 -11.77 13.42
C ALA A 101 -10.73 -12.89 12.95
N PRO A 102 -11.60 -13.42 13.83
CA PRO A 102 -12.57 -14.42 13.45
C PRO A 102 -13.50 -13.91 12.34
N PRO A 103 -14.00 -14.79 11.46
CA PRO A 103 -14.91 -14.40 10.39
C PRO A 103 -16.17 -13.73 10.96
N ALA A 104 -16.64 -12.69 10.27
CA ALA A 104 -17.86 -11.98 10.66
C ALA A 104 -19.07 -12.94 10.69
N PRO A 105 -20.00 -12.78 11.64
CA PRO A 105 -21.23 -13.55 11.66
C PRO A 105 -22.04 -13.29 10.37
N PRO A 106 -22.84 -14.27 9.91
CA PRO A 106 -23.68 -14.11 8.74
C PRO A 106 -24.63 -12.92 8.91
N ALA A 107 -24.83 -12.17 7.83
CA ALA A 107 -25.75 -11.04 7.81
C ALA A 107 -27.17 -11.50 8.18
N PRO A 108 -27.93 -10.68 8.94
CA PRO A 108 -29.33 -10.99 9.22
C PRO A 108 -30.14 -11.08 7.91
N PRO A 109 -31.20 -11.91 7.87
CA PRO A 109 -32.07 -12.00 6.70
C PRO A 109 -32.61 -10.61 6.34
N ALA A 110 -32.62 -10.30 5.04
CA ALA A 110 -33.15 -9.05 4.55
C ALA A 110 -34.66 -8.94 4.90
N PRO A 111 -35.16 -7.73 5.22
CA PRO A 111 -36.59 -7.50 5.36
C PRO A 111 -37.31 -7.93 4.08
N GLU A 112 -38.38 -8.71 4.23
CA GLU A 112 -39.23 -9.11 3.13
C GLU A 112 -39.87 -7.85 2.52
N LEU A 113 -39.55 -7.56 1.25
CA LEU A 113 -40.16 -6.43 0.55
C LEU A 113 -41.66 -6.70 0.39
N PRO A 114 -42.53 -5.72 0.66
CA PRO A 114 -43.94 -5.87 0.37
C PRO A 114 -44.13 -6.17 -1.13
N PRO A 115 -45.12 -7.00 -1.49
CA PRO A 115 -45.41 -7.28 -2.88
C PRO A 115 -45.65 -5.96 -3.63
N PRO A 116 -45.27 -5.87 -4.93
CA PRO A 116 -45.58 -4.71 -5.74
C PRO A 116 -47.07 -4.39 -5.63
N GLY A 117 -47.41 -3.20 -5.14
CA GLY A 117 -48.80 -2.77 -5.08
C GLY A 117 -49.38 -2.77 -6.49
N ASP A 118 -50.54 -3.40 -6.65
CA ASP A 118 -51.26 -3.39 -7.92
C ASP A 118 -51.44 -1.93 -8.40
N PRO A 119 -51.11 -1.62 -9.67
CA PRO A 119 -51.35 -0.31 -10.22
C PRO A 119 -52.85 -0.02 -10.15
N GLY A 120 -53.18 1.05 -9.42
CA GLY A 120 -54.54 1.44 -9.10
C GLY A 120 -55.48 1.35 -10.29
N ILE A 121 -56.54 0.56 -10.13
CA ILE A 121 -57.74 0.70 -10.93
C ILE A 121 -58.27 2.10 -10.64
N ALA A 122 -58.16 2.97 -11.64
CA ALA A 122 -58.78 4.29 -11.62
C ALA A 122 -60.31 4.13 -11.49
N ASN A 123 -60.88 4.96 -10.61
CA ASN A 123 -62.32 5.14 -10.45
C ASN A 123 -62.96 5.57 -11.78
N PRO A 124 -64.18 5.09 -12.08
CA PRO A 124 -65.35 5.96 -11.90
C PRO A 124 -66.41 5.43 -10.93
#